data_AF-A0A927NIE7-F1
#
_entry.id   AF-A0A927NIE7-F1
#
_cell.length_a   1.000
_cell.length_b   1.000
_cell.length_c   1.000
_cell.angle_alpha   90.00
_cell.angle_beta   90.00
_cell.angle_gamma   90.00
#
_symmetry.space_group_name_H-M   'P 1'
#
loop_
_entity.id
_entity.type
_entity.pdbx_description
1 polymer ?
#
loop_
_entity_poly.entity_id
_entity_poly.type
_entity_poly.pdbx_seq_one_letter_code
_entity_poly.pdbx_strand_id
1 'polypeptide(L)' 'MDIFEKAQHEQIYDIAQKAGIYPYFHELESGQDTQVIMEGKETIMIGSNNYLGLTSEPSVVEAGVKALEKYGSGCS' A
#
# COMPACT_ATOMS: atom_id res chain seq x y z
N MET A 1 18.24 33.40 -8.16
CA MET A 1 18.02 32.11 -7.49
C MET A 1 16.97 31.39 -8.31
N ASP A 2 17.27 30.20 -8.82
CA ASP A 2 16.31 29.40 -9.57
C ASP A 2 15.26 28.86 -8.59
N ILE A 3 13.97 28.95 -8.93
CA ILE A 3 12.88 28.45 -8.09
C ILE A 3 12.94 26.92 -7.92
N PHE A 4 13.61 26.22 -8.84
CA PHE A 4 13.74 24.76 -8.82
C PHE A 4 14.98 24.24 -8.08
N GLU A 5 15.87 25.12 -7.61
CA GLU A 5 17.14 24.74 -6.99
C GLU A 5 16.96 23.70 -5.88
N LYS A 6 15.93 23.86 -5.02
CA LYS A 6 15.62 22.92 -3.93
C LYS A 6 15.12 21.55 -4.37
N ALA A 7 14.56 21.44 -5.58
CA ALA A 7 14.04 20.19 -6.13
C ALA A 7 15.08 19.43 -6.95
N GLN A 8 16.20 20.07 -7.29
CA GLN A 8 17.25 19.50 -8.15
C GLN A 8 18.37 18.81 -7.36
N HIS A 9 18.42 18.98 -6.04
CA HIS A 9 19.40 18.31 -5.20
C HIS A 9 19.06 16.84 -5.01
N GLU A 10 20.09 15.97 -5.08
CA GLU A 10 19.97 14.56 -4.74
C GLU A 10 19.45 14.42 -3.31
N GLN A 11 18.38 13.65 -3.18
CA GLN A 11 17.69 13.45 -1.92
C GLN A 11 18.18 12.17 -1.26
N ILE A 12 17.94 12.04 0.05
CA ILE A 12 18.29 10.82 0.79
C ILE A 12 17.62 9.57 0.21
N TYR A 13 16.41 9.70 -0.36
CA TYR A 13 15.73 8.58 -1.00
C TYR A 13 16.45 8.14 -2.28
N ASP A 14 17.02 9.06 -3.07
CA ASP A 14 17.79 8.71 -4.28
C ASP A 14 19.00 7.85 -3.91
N ILE A 15 19.70 8.24 -2.84
CA ILE A 15 20.86 7.52 -2.31
C ILE A 15 20.45 6.12 -1.83
N ALA A 16 19.35 6.03 -1.06
CA ALA A 16 18.84 4.76 -0.54
C ALA A 16 18.36 3.81 -1.66
N GLN A 17 17.70 4.34 -2.70
CA GLN A 17 17.28 3.55 -3.87
C GLN A 17 18.49 3.01 -4.64
N LYS A 18 19.49 3.86 -4.92
CA LYS A 18 20.74 3.44 -5.57
C LYS A 18 21.51 2.38 -4.77
N ALA A 19 21.45 2.47 -3.44
CA ALA A 19 22.07 1.50 -2.54
C ALA A 19 21.23 0.23 -2.32
N GLY A 20 20.00 0.16 -2.84
CA GLY A 20 19.11 -1.00 -2.66
C GLY A 20 18.56 -1.17 -1.24
N ILE A 21 18.49 -0.09 -0.45
CA ILE A 21 18.05 -0.10 0.95
C ILE A 21 16.83 0.79 1.20
N TYR A 22 16.15 1.25 0.15
CA TYR A 22 14.97 2.09 0.27
C TYR A 22 13.78 1.27 0.82
N PRO A 23 13.24 1.57 2.02
CA PRO A 23 12.31 0.69 2.70
C PRO A 23 10.82 1.04 2.47
N TYR A 24 10.54 2.05 1.65
CA TYR A 24 9.20 2.62 1.52
C TYR A 24 8.55 2.23 0.20
N PHE A 25 7.22 2.19 0.20
CA PHE A 25 6.37 2.01 -0.99
C PHE A 25 6.66 0.73 -1.78
N HIS A 26 7.01 -0.36 -1.10
CA HIS A 26 7.00 -1.68 -1.72
C HIS A 26 5.58 -2.02 -2.21
N GLU A 27 5.47 -2.46 -3.46
CA GLU A 27 4.21 -2.81 -4.08
C GLU A 27 3.69 -4.14 -3.53
N LEU A 28 2.47 -4.13 -2.99
CA LEU A 28 1.75 -5.35 -2.65
C LEU A 28 0.99 -5.83 -3.89
N GLU A 29 1.31 -7.03 -4.33
CA GLU A 29 0.70 -7.69 -5.50
C GLU A 29 -0.52 -8.55 -5.11
N SER A 30 -0.77 -8.71 -3.80
CA SER A 30 -1.92 -9.43 -3.24
C SER A 30 -2.82 -8.51 -2.41
N GLY A 31 -3.97 -9.03 -1.97
CA GLY A 31 -4.73 -8.45 -0.87
C GLY A 31 -3.93 -8.42 0.43
N GLN A 32 -4.36 -7.59 1.39
CA GLN A 32 -3.73 -7.45 2.69
C GLN A 32 -4.07 -8.62 3.61
N ASP A 33 -3.11 -9.43 4.02
CA ASP A 33 -3.31 -10.55 4.93
C ASP A 33 -2.04 -10.77 5.78
N THR A 34 -2.04 -11.81 6.60
CA THR A 34 -0.89 -12.33 7.34
C THR A 34 0.27 -12.73 6.42
N GLN A 35 -0.04 -13.13 5.18
CA GLN A 35 0.92 -13.35 4.11
C GLN A 35 0.54 -12.52 2.90
N VAL A 36 1.52 -11.91 2.25
CA VAL A 36 1.34 -11.09 1.06
C VAL A 36 2.30 -11.51 -0.03
N ILE A 37 1.95 -11.15 -1.27
CA ILE A 37 2.90 -11.18 -2.38
C ILE A 37 3.48 -9.78 -2.53
N MET A 38 4.79 -9.67 -2.43
CA MET A 38 5.53 -8.42 -2.58
C MET A 38 6.80 -8.72 -3.37
N GLU A 39 7.02 -8.00 -4.47
CA GLU A 39 8.16 -8.20 -5.38
C GLU A 39 8.26 -9.65 -5.89
N GLY A 40 7.11 -10.24 -6.25
CA GLY A 40 6.97 -11.63 -6.70
C GLY A 40 7.27 -12.70 -5.64
N LYS A 41 7.37 -12.33 -4.36
CA LYS A 41 7.70 -13.26 -3.25
C LYS A 41 6.60 -13.29 -2.20
N GLU A 42 6.28 -14.50 -1.73
CA GLU A 42 5.45 -14.70 -0.55
C GLU A 42 6.21 -14.22 0.71
N THR A 43 5.60 -13.28 1.43
CA THR A 43 6.21 -12.58 2.57
C THR A 43 5.24 -12.52 3.73
N ILE A 44 5.72 -12.79 4.95
CA ILE A 44 4.90 -12.64 6.17
C ILE A 44 4.77 -11.14 6.50
N MET A 45 3.54 -10.66 6.58
CA MET A 45 3.24 -9.24 6.84
C MET A 45 3.19 -8.96 8.34
N ILE A 46 4.29 -8.40 8.87
CA ILE A 46 4.40 -7.94 10.27
C ILE A 46 4.36 -6.42 10.41
N GLY A 47 4.13 -5.69 9.30
CA GLY A 47 4.11 -4.22 9.24
C GLY A 47 2.71 -3.62 9.02
N SER A 48 1.64 -4.40 9.24
CA SER A 48 0.26 -3.97 8.97
C SER A 48 -0.45 -3.45 10.23
N ASN A 49 -1.46 -2.61 10.02
CA ASN A 49 -2.44 -2.22 11.03
C ASN A 49 -3.72 -3.08 11.00
N ASN A 50 -3.75 -4.16 10.22
CA ASN A 50 -4.90 -5.07 10.13
C ASN A 50 -4.93 -6.05 11.32
N TYR A 51 -5.02 -5.52 12.54
CA TYR A 51 -4.86 -6.28 13.80
C TYR A 51 -5.81 -7.48 13.94
N LEU A 52 -7.03 -7.35 13.44
CA LEU A 52 -8.09 -8.36 13.54
C LEU A 52 -8.26 -9.18 12.26
N GLY A 53 -7.48 -8.91 11.21
CA GLY A 53 -7.63 -9.59 9.92
C GLY A 53 -8.85 -9.16 9.10
N LEU A 54 -9.63 -8.17 9.55
CA LEU A 54 -10.93 -7.83 8.97
C LEU A 54 -10.87 -7.27 7.55
N THR A 55 -9.72 -6.74 7.12
CA THR A 55 -9.56 -6.23 5.74
C THR A 55 -9.83 -7.30 4.68
N SER A 56 -9.54 -8.56 4.98
CA SER A 56 -9.71 -9.70 4.07
C SER A 56 -10.78 -10.68 4.54
N GLU A 57 -11.54 -10.32 5.58
CA GLU A 57 -12.62 -11.18 6.07
C GLU A 57 -13.76 -11.23 5.04
N PRO A 58 -14.19 -12.43 4.59
CA PRO A 58 -15.13 -12.56 3.47
C PRO A 58 -16.47 -11.84 3.68
N SER A 59 -17.04 -11.85 4.89
CA SER A 59 -18.34 -11.22 5.16
C SER A 59 -18.27 -9.69 5.11
N VAL A 60 -17.15 -9.09 5.53
CA VAL A 60 -16.89 -7.64 5.44
C VAL A 60 -16.74 -7.22 3.98
N VAL A 61 -15.99 -7.98 3.18
CA VAL A 61 -15.84 -7.73 1.74
C VAL A 61 -17.20 -7.82 1.04
N GLU A 62 -17.99 -8.86 1.32
CA GLU A 62 -19.32 -9.04 0.74
C GLU A 62 -20.27 -7.90 1.13
N ALA A 63 -20.23 -7.44 2.38
CA ALA A 63 -21.02 -6.29 2.83
C ALA A 63 -20.62 -5.01 2.07
N GLY A 64 -19.32 -4.80 1.80
CA GLY A 64 -18.82 -3.69 0.99
C GLY A 64 -19.33 -3.73 -0.45
N VAL A 65 -19.30 -4.91 -1.08
CA VAL A 65 -19.86 -5.11 -2.44
C VAL A 65 -21.35 -4.76 -2.48
N LYS A 66 -22.14 -5.30 -1.55
CA LYS A 66 -23.59 -5.01 -1.45
C LYS A 66 -23.87 -3.52 -1.23
N ALA A 67 -23.06 -2.83 -0.45
CA ALA A 67 -23.19 -1.40 -0.24
C ALA A 67 -22.97 -0.62 -1.55
N LEU A 68 -21.93 -0.97 -2.31
CA LEU A 68 -21.65 -0.35 -3.61
C LEU A 68 -22.76 -0.62 -4.63
N GLU A 69 -23.31 -1.84 -4.68
CA GLU A 69 -24.44 -2.18 -5.56
C GLU A 69 -25.70 -1.37 -5.20
N LYS A 70 -25.99 -1.23 -3.90
CA LYS A 70 -27.21 -0.59 -3.42
C LYS A 70 -27.16 0.93 -3.48
N TYR A 71 -26.02 1.53 -3.15
CA TYR A 71 -25.90 2.97 -2.93
C TYR A 71 -25.03 3.69 -3.98
N GLY A 72 -24.31 2.94 -4.82
CA GLY A 72 -23.32 3.50 -5.73
C GLY A 72 -22.04 3.95 -5.01
N SER A 73 -21.09 4.49 -5.77
CA SER A 73 -19.77 4.90 -5.28
C SER A 73 -19.75 6.32 -4.68
N GLY A 74 -20.87 7.03 -4.65
CA GLY A 74 -20.95 8.42 -4.24
C GLY A 74 -22.34 8.80 -3.74
N CYS A 75 -22.39 9.79 -2.86
CA CYS A 75 -23.62 10.33 -2.29
C CYS A 75 -23.71 11.83 -2.65
N SER A 76 -24.92 12.31 -2.96
CA SER A 76 -25.26 13.73 -3.18
C SER A 76 -25.96 14.30 -1.97
#